data_AF-A0A8H8N6N1-F1
#
_entry.id   AF-A0A8H8N6N1-F1
#
_cell.length_a   1.000
_cell.length_b   1.000
_cell.length_c   1.000
_cell.angle_alpha   90.00
_cell.angle_beta   90.00
_cell.angle_gamma   90.00
#
_symmetry.space_group_name_H-M   'P 1'
#
loop_
_entity.id
_entity.type
_entity.pdbx_description
1 polymer ?
#
loop_
_entity_poly.entity_id
_entity_poly.type
_entity_poly.pdbx_seq_one_letter_code
_entity_poly.pdbx_strand_id
1 'polypeptide(L)'
;MQLRVLLLLSYFKNTFIFPLDQAKTALRALVDARMRKLNVSGGEPFLNATNIGEVFKFCKTELGLESTSVLTNSSKVTERRLDEYGHYLDIIATSCDTADLETNLAHGRTEKGSRRILAKFWGL
;
A
#
# COMPACT_ATOMS: atom_id res chain seq x y z
N MET A 1 8.74 -4.38 25.76
CA MET A 1 7.70 -4.17 24.73
C MET A 1 8.35 -4.36 23.36
N GLN A 2 8.41 -5.59 22.83
CA GLN A 2 9.03 -5.85 21.53
C GLN A 2 8.13 -5.28 20.43
N LEU A 3 8.58 -4.25 19.71
CA LEU A 3 7.98 -3.88 18.42
C LEU A 3 8.03 -5.10 17.50
N ARG A 4 6.88 -5.59 17.04
CA ARG A 4 6.74 -6.73 16.10
C ARG A 4 6.07 -6.27 14.79
N VAL A 5 6.63 -5.21 14.21
CA VAL A 5 6.29 -4.60 12.91
C VAL A 5 7.65 -4.11 12.37
N LEU A 6 8.15 -4.39 11.16
CA LEU A 6 7.51 -4.20 9.87
C LEU A 6 8.34 -4.85 8.73
N LEU A 7 7.72 -5.59 7.80
CA LEU A 7 8.35 -5.83 6.48
C LEU A 7 7.85 -4.79 5.48
N LEU A 8 8.76 -3.91 5.06
CA LEU A 8 8.56 -2.99 3.94
C LEU A 8 8.76 -3.77 2.63
N LEU A 9 7.68 -4.28 2.03
CA LEU A 9 7.76 -4.73 0.64
C LEU A 9 7.90 -3.49 -0.25
N SER A 10 9.14 -3.07 -0.51
CA SER A 10 9.41 -1.95 -1.40
C SER A 10 9.04 -2.33 -2.83
N TYR A 11 7.89 -1.85 -3.29
CA TYR A 11 7.56 -1.81 -4.72
C TYR A 11 8.37 -0.68 -5.39
N PHE A 12 9.67 -0.91 -5.65
CA PHE A 12 10.47 0.08 -6.39
C PHE A 12 9.88 0.29 -7.81
N LYS A 13 10.21 1.41 -8.44
CA LYS A 13 10.01 1.66 -9.89
C LYS A 13 10.70 0.62 -10.81
N ASN A 14 11.34 -0.41 -10.26
CA ASN A 14 11.95 -1.51 -11.00
C ASN A 14 11.00 -2.71 -11.10
N THR A 15 10.89 -3.22 -12.31
CA THR A 15 9.96 -4.19 -12.91
C THR A 15 9.78 -5.56 -12.23
N PHE A 16 10.40 -5.81 -11.08
CA PHE A 16 10.31 -7.11 -10.40
C PHE A 16 9.28 -7.07 -9.27
N ILE A 17 8.13 -7.68 -9.53
CA ILE A 17 7.11 -7.95 -8.52
C ILE A 17 7.26 -9.42 -8.13
N PHE A 18 7.42 -9.67 -6.83
CA PHE A 18 7.53 -11.03 -6.32
C PHE A 18 6.25 -11.82 -6.65
N PRO A 19 6.35 -13.04 -7.21
CA PRO A 19 5.17 -13.86 -7.47
C PRO A 19 4.35 -14.07 -6.19
N LEU A 20 3.02 -14.04 -6.32
CA LEU A 20 2.11 -14.06 -5.17
C LEU A 20 2.37 -15.26 -4.25
N ASP A 21 2.60 -16.45 -4.81
CA ASP A 21 2.85 -17.66 -4.00
C ASP A 21 4.14 -17.58 -3.19
N GLN A 22 5.18 -16.98 -3.76
CA GLN A 22 6.43 -16.75 -3.05
C GLN A 22 6.23 -15.70 -1.95
N ALA A 23 5.46 -14.64 -2.23
CA ALA A 23 5.11 -13.63 -1.22
C ALA A 23 4.34 -14.24 -0.04
N LYS A 24 3.35 -15.11 -0.32
CA LYS A 24 2.59 -15.84 0.70
C LYS A 24 3.50 -16.74 1.55
N THR A 25 4.48 -17.38 0.91
CA THR A 25 5.47 -18.23 1.61
C THR A 25 6.33 -17.41 2.56
N ALA A 26 6.85 -16.27 2.10
CA ALA A 26 7.65 -15.36 2.92
C ALA A 26 6.83 -14.78 4.09
N LEU A 27 5.57 -14.42 3.85
CA LEU A 27 4.67 -13.90 4.89
C LEU A 27 4.37 -14.93 5.98
N ARG A 28 4.20 -16.21 5.64
CA ARG A 28 4.08 -17.30 6.63
C ARG A 28 5.31 -17.37 7.53
N ALA A 29 6.51 -17.41 6.94
CA ALA A 29 7.75 -17.46 7.69
C ALA A 29 7.90 -16.26 8.65
N LEU A 30 7.45 -15.07 8.24
CA LEU A 30 7.46 -13.88 9.10
C LEU A 30 6.46 -13.99 10.26
N VAL A 31 5.28 -14.56 10.03
CA VAL A 31 4.30 -14.82 11.08
C VAL A 31 4.80 -15.87 12.07
N ASP A 32 5.47 -16.91 11.58
CA ASP A 32 6.15 -17.91 12.42
C ASP A 32 7.25 -17.24 13.28
N ALA A 33 7.95 -16.26 12.71
CA ALA A 33 8.88 -15.37 13.41
C ALA A 33 8.19 -14.30 14.28
N ARG A 34 6.88 -14.44 14.54
CA ARG A 34 6.04 -13.61 15.42
C ARG A 34 5.67 -12.23 14.87
N MET A 35 5.70 -12.00 13.56
CA MET A 35 5.10 -10.82 12.95
C MET A 35 3.59 -10.78 13.25
N ARG A 36 3.06 -9.62 13.66
CA ARG A 36 1.63 -9.43 13.94
C ARG A 36 0.94 -8.40 13.06
N LYS A 37 1.72 -7.51 12.42
CA LYS A 37 1.18 -6.44 11.56
C LYS A 37 2.00 -6.31 10.28
N LEU A 38 1.33 -5.95 9.20
CA LEU A 38 1.91 -5.68 7.89
C LEU A 38 1.68 -4.21 7.49
N ASN A 39 2.71 -3.53 7.01
CA ASN A 39 2.58 -2.28 6.25
C ASN A 39 3.24 -2.46 4.88
N VAL A 40 2.48 -2.24 3.82
CA VAL A 40 3.02 -2.23 2.46
C VAL A 40 3.27 -0.79 2.03
N SER A 41 4.45 -0.54 1.47
CA SER A 41 4.93 0.79 1.08
C SER A 41 5.86 0.65 -0.14
N GLY A 42 6.73 1.62 -0.40
CA GLY A 42 7.64 1.65 -1.54
C GLY A 42 7.21 2.69 -2.57
N GLY A 43 7.04 2.28 -3.83
CA GLY A 43 6.53 3.11 -4.92
C GLY A 43 5.03 3.37 -4.79
N GLU A 44 4.24 3.01 -5.81
CA GLU A 44 2.78 3.10 -5.73
C GLU A 44 2.15 1.69 -5.66
N PRO A 45 1.78 1.22 -4.46
CA PRO A 45 1.17 -0.09 -4.22
C PRO A 45 -0.02 -0.42 -5.14
N PHE A 46 -0.85 0.57 -5.45
CA PHE A 46 -2.05 0.36 -6.27
C PHE A 46 -1.77 0.22 -7.77
N LEU A 47 -0.51 0.34 -8.23
CA LEU A 47 -0.12 -0.06 -9.59
C LEU A 47 -0.35 -1.55 -9.85
N ASN A 48 -0.27 -2.39 -8.81
CA ASN A 48 -0.64 -3.80 -8.88
C ASN A 48 -1.72 -4.12 -7.83
N ALA A 49 -2.83 -3.40 -7.90
CA ALA A 49 -3.94 -3.47 -6.94
C ALA A 49 -4.48 -4.90 -6.72
N THR A 50 -4.50 -5.75 -7.75
CA THR A 50 -4.95 -7.14 -7.60
C THR A 50 -3.97 -7.96 -6.77
N ASN A 51 -2.66 -7.94 -7.10
CA ASN A 51 -1.68 -8.72 -6.36
C ASN A 51 -1.61 -8.29 -4.89
N ILE A 52 -1.58 -6.98 -4.65
CA ILE A 52 -1.53 -6.47 -3.28
C ILE A 52 -2.83 -6.71 -2.48
N GLY A 53 -3.98 -6.65 -3.16
CA GLY A 53 -5.27 -7.02 -2.59
C GLY A 53 -5.29 -8.47 -2.13
N GLU A 54 -4.79 -9.40 -2.95
CA GLU A 54 -4.65 -10.82 -2.58
C GLU A 54 -3.66 -11.03 -1.42
N VAL A 55 -2.59 -10.23 -1.33
CA VAL A 55 -1.68 -10.24 -0.18
C VAL A 55 -2.42 -9.84 1.11
N PHE A 56 -3.19 -8.74 1.10
CA PHE A 56 -3.93 -8.30 2.29
C PHE A 56 -5.01 -9.29 2.69
N LYS A 57 -5.75 -9.83 1.71
CA LYS A 57 -6.72 -10.90 1.93
C LYS A 57 -6.07 -12.09 2.62
N PHE A 58 -4.98 -12.60 2.05
CA PHE A 58 -4.20 -13.70 2.63
C PHE A 58 -3.77 -13.43 4.08
N CYS A 59 -3.23 -12.24 4.34
CA CYS A 59 -2.81 -11.83 5.67
C CYS A 59 -3.95 -11.80 6.69
N LYS A 60 -5.15 -11.37 6.29
CA LYS A 60 -6.31 -11.28 7.18
C LYS A 60 -7.03 -12.61 7.35
N THR A 61 -7.24 -13.36 6.26
CA THR A 61 -8.06 -14.57 6.28
C THR A 61 -7.28 -15.83 6.64
N GLU A 62 -6.03 -15.95 6.19
CA GLU A 62 -5.23 -17.17 6.40
C GLU A 62 -4.19 -17.01 7.52
N LEU A 63 -3.55 -15.84 7.63
CA LEU A 63 -2.50 -15.62 8.64
C LEU A 63 -3.01 -15.01 9.95
N GLY A 64 -4.24 -14.49 9.97
CA GLY A 64 -4.82 -13.86 11.17
C GLY A 64 -4.03 -12.66 11.69
N LEU A 65 -3.41 -11.87 10.80
CA LEU A 65 -2.70 -10.65 11.21
C LEU A 65 -3.65 -9.68 11.90
N GLU A 66 -3.17 -9.08 12.99
CA GLU A 66 -3.93 -8.10 13.76
C GLU A 66 -4.19 -6.84 12.93
N SER A 67 -3.20 -6.42 12.14
CA SER A 67 -3.32 -5.22 11.33
C SER A 67 -2.60 -5.31 9.98
N THR A 68 -3.24 -4.80 8.95
CA THR A 68 -2.73 -4.58 7.60
C THR A 68 -2.89 -3.11 7.24
N SER A 69 -1.84 -2.55 6.67
CA SER A 69 -1.80 -1.14 6.32
C SER A 69 -1.05 -0.91 5.01
N VAL A 70 -1.37 0.19 4.33
CA VAL A 70 -0.71 0.59 3.08
C VAL A 70 -0.36 2.07 3.12
N LEU A 71 0.86 2.42 2.68
CA LEU A 71 1.25 3.78 2.38
C LEU A 71 1.21 3.99 0.86
N THR A 72 0.39 4.91 0.39
CA THR A 72 0.15 5.19 -1.04
C THR A 72 0.23 6.70 -1.30
N ASN A 73 0.53 7.11 -2.54
CA ASN A 73 0.30 8.50 -2.95
C ASN A 73 -1.14 8.72 -3.43
N SER A 74 -1.98 7.69 -3.44
CA SER A 74 -3.39 7.71 -3.78
C SER A 74 -3.74 8.01 -5.25
N SER A 75 -2.75 8.24 -6.12
CA SER A 75 -2.99 8.50 -7.55
C SER A 75 -3.67 7.33 -8.28
N LYS A 76 -3.47 6.10 -7.81
CA LYS A 76 -3.99 4.86 -8.41
C LYS A 76 -5.10 4.20 -7.60
N VAL A 77 -5.51 4.81 -6.50
CA VAL A 77 -6.64 4.30 -5.70
C VAL A 77 -7.95 4.61 -6.43
N THR A 78 -8.87 3.66 -6.38
CA THR A 78 -10.21 3.77 -6.99
C THR A 78 -11.23 3.08 -6.08
N GLU A 79 -12.46 3.59 -6.04
CA GLU A 79 -13.56 3.02 -5.26
C GLU A 79 -13.71 1.51 -5.49
N ARG A 80 -13.78 1.09 -6.77
CA ARG A 80 -13.84 -0.35 -7.12
C ARG A 80 -12.80 -1.22 -6.40
N ARG A 81 -11.55 -0.75 -6.27
CA ARG A 81 -10.49 -1.51 -5.57
C ARG A 81 -10.68 -1.50 -4.06
N LEU A 82 -11.22 -0.43 -3.49
CA LEU A 82 -11.57 -0.37 -2.09
C LEU A 82 -12.79 -1.25 -1.79
N ASP A 83 -13.76 -1.33 -2.69
CA ASP A 83 -14.88 -2.28 -2.56
C ASP A 83 -14.38 -3.73 -2.64
N GLU A 84 -13.46 -4.03 -3.57
CA GLU A 84 -12.90 -5.38 -3.73
C GLU A 84 -12.02 -5.81 -2.54
N TYR A 85 -11.13 -4.93 -2.04
CA TYR A 85 -10.06 -5.32 -1.11
C TYR A 85 -9.98 -4.48 0.17
N GLY A 86 -10.72 -3.38 0.28
CA GLY A 86 -10.68 -2.46 1.41
C GLY A 86 -11.11 -3.12 2.73
N HIS A 87 -11.96 -4.14 2.68
CA HIS A 87 -12.32 -4.94 3.87
C HIS A 87 -11.14 -5.68 4.51
N TYR A 88 -10.03 -5.87 3.77
CA TYR A 88 -8.81 -6.50 4.28
C TYR A 88 -7.73 -5.49 4.68
N LEU A 89 -8.04 -4.19 4.66
CA LEU A 89 -7.15 -3.09 5.02
C LEU A 89 -7.69 -2.37 6.26
N ASP A 90 -6.88 -2.25 7.30
CA ASP A 90 -7.28 -1.47 8.49
C ASP A 90 -6.88 0.01 8.35
N ILE A 91 -5.75 0.28 7.70
CA ILE A 91 -5.17 1.62 7.61
C ILE A 91 -4.70 1.90 6.18
N ILE A 92 -5.20 2.97 5.60
CA ILE A 92 -4.68 3.56 4.36
C ILE A 92 -4.04 4.89 4.72
N ALA A 93 -2.72 4.97 4.65
CA ALA A 93 -1.98 6.20 4.79
C ALA A 93 -1.74 6.81 3.41
N THR A 94 -2.19 8.04 3.21
CA THR A 94 -1.90 8.81 1.99
C THR A 94 -0.73 9.75 2.24
N SER A 95 0.31 9.65 1.43
CA SER A 95 1.43 10.58 1.45
C SER A 95 1.02 11.93 0.84
N CYS A 96 0.99 12.96 1.67
CA CYS A 96 0.63 14.32 1.32
C CYS A 96 1.57 15.29 2.05
N ASP A 97 2.29 16.12 1.29
CA ASP A 97 3.25 17.07 1.87
C ASP A 97 2.59 18.44 2.10
N THR A 98 1.58 18.78 1.29
CA THR A 98 0.86 20.06 1.34
C THR A 98 -0.49 19.94 0.65
N ALA A 99 -1.47 20.75 1.08
CA ALA A 99 -2.75 20.91 0.41
C ALA A 99 -2.68 21.92 -0.76
N ASP A 100 -1.61 22.70 -0.85
CA ASP A 100 -1.43 23.68 -1.93
C ASP A 100 -0.96 23.02 -3.23
N LEU A 101 -1.66 23.31 -4.32
CA LEU A 101 -1.38 22.74 -5.63
C LEU A 101 0.00 23.16 -6.15
N GLU A 102 0.26 24.47 -6.13
CA GLU A 102 1.47 25.04 -6.72
C GLU A 102 2.72 24.56 -5.97
N THR A 103 2.62 24.43 -4.64
CA THR A 103 3.68 23.85 -3.82
C THR A 103 3.89 22.36 -4.14
N ASN A 104 2.83 21.57 -4.34
CA ASN A 104 2.97 20.17 -4.78
C ASN A 104 3.64 20.06 -6.16
N LEU A 105 3.32 20.98 -7.09
CA LEU A 105 3.98 21.08 -8.40
C LEU A 105 5.47 21.36 -8.25
N ALA A 106 5.82 22.36 -7.44
CA ALA A 106 7.21 22.73 -7.16
C ALA A 106 8.01 21.60 -6.52
N HIS A 107 7.37 20.80 -5.65
CA HIS A 107 7.98 19.61 -5.03
C HIS A 107 8.05 18.40 -5.98
N GLY A 108 7.55 18.52 -7.22
CA GLY A 108 7.55 17.41 -8.18
C GLY A 108 6.57 16.29 -7.85
N ARG A 109 5.57 16.53 -6.99
CA ARG A 109 4.50 15.56 -6.64
C ARG A 109 3.41 15.54 -7.71
N THR A 110 3.80 15.21 -8.94
CA THR A 110 2.89 15.12 -10.08
C THR A 110 3.00 13.79 -10.81
N GLU A 111 1.91 13.36 -11.42
CA GLU A 111 1.98 12.26 -12.37
C GLU A 111 2.44 12.80 -13.74
N LYS A 112 3.70 12.54 -14.10
CA LYS A 112 4.30 12.93 -15.40
C LYS A 112 4.18 14.44 -15.73
N GLY A 113 4.26 15.32 -14.72
CA GLY A 113 4.13 16.78 -14.94
C GLY A 113 2.70 17.26 -15.22
N SER A 114 1.69 16.39 -15.09
CA SER A 114 0.28 16.78 -15.24
C SER A 114 -0.26 17.43 -13.96
N ARG A 115 -1.11 18.45 -14.09
CA ARG A 115 -1.91 19.05 -13.00
C ARG A 115 -2.99 18.11 -12.44
N ARG A 116 -2.94 16.81 -12.75
CA ARG A 116 -3.78 15.81 -12.08
C ARG A 116 -3.20 15.56 -10.71
N ILE A 117 -3.56 16.45 -9.79
CA ILE A 117 -3.26 16.33 -8.38
C ILE A 117 -4.00 15.12 -7.81
N LEU A 118 -3.51 14.68 -6.67
CA LEU A 118 -3.97 13.64 -5.75
C LEU A 118 -5.39 13.86 -5.19
N ALA A 119 -6.29 14.44 -5.99
CA ALA A 119 -7.63 14.89 -5.64
C ALA A 119 -8.70 13.80 -5.82
N LYS A 120 -8.48 12.63 -5.22
CA LYS A 120 -9.57 11.65 -5.06
C LYS A 120 -10.06 11.51 -3.64
N PHE A 121 -9.18 11.70 -2.65
CA PHE A 121 -9.57 11.63 -1.24
C PHE A 121 -9.95 12.99 -0.63
N TRP A 122 -9.64 14.10 -1.30
CA TRP A 122 -9.81 15.45 -0.75
C TRP A 122 -11.05 16.19 -1.28
N GLY A 123 -11.84 15.60 -2.18
CA GLY A 123 -13.07 16.22 -2.70
C GLY A 123 -12.87 17.56 -3.42
N LEU A 124 -11.67 17.79 -3.96
CA LEU A 124 -11.30 18.98 -4.76
C LEU A 124 -11.43 18.70 -6.26
#